data_AF-A0A8G1EFU2-F1
#
_entry.id   AF-A0A8G1EFU2-F1
#
_cell.length_a   1.000
_cell.length_b   1.000
_cell.length_c   1.000
_cell.angle_alpha   90.00
_cell.angle_beta   90.00
_cell.angle_gamma   90.00
#
_symmetry.space_group_name_H-M   'P 1'
#
loop_
_entity.id
_entity.type
_entity.pdbx_description
1 polymer ?
#
loop_
_entity_poly.entity_id
_entity_poly.type
_entity_poly.pdbx_seq_one_letter_code
_entity_poly.pdbx_strand_id
1 'polypeptide(L)'
;MVVSLSRGETLLVEGNTSVPNGMVVFACNIPTGRYELKSHTDGPKEYLLSVRYGGPWEAEVPSAEGIRKVNGSGWQVFSYNASDLAVRMGARKLDASNNSLTVGIHDAHLRDLAMNSTSEPNGAVSVSYDVEPDLIFRSGVKITVSSEERWKGWYDVDGNYTAIEGFGDDEIYYPGDVSGLIRLGLQKTGDDDAMLSVSIEKDGAVIERGETSTRNGSITLRANL
;
A
#
# COMPACT_ATOMS: atom_id res chain seq x y z
N MET A 1 3.33 5.68 -12.25
CA MET A 1 4.12 4.43 -12.22
C MET A 1 5.49 4.74 -12.74
N VAL A 2 6.52 4.66 -11.90
CA VAL A 2 7.92 4.80 -12.33
C VAL A 2 8.43 3.39 -12.63
N VAL A 3 8.92 3.17 -13.84
CA VAL A 3 9.52 1.89 -14.23
C VAL A 3 11.01 2.12 -14.36
N SER A 4 11.79 1.51 -13.47
CA SER A 4 13.25 1.48 -13.57
C SER A 4 13.70 0.14 -14.12
N LEU A 5 14.59 0.17 -15.11
CA LEU A 5 15.25 -1.00 -15.67
C LEU A 5 16.75 -0.84 -15.38
N SER A 6 17.29 -1.60 -14.43
CA SER A 6 18.71 -1.47 -14.08
C SER A 6 19.57 -2.51 -14.77
N ARG A 7 20.54 -2.05 -15.57
CA ARG A 7 21.85 -2.68 -15.63
C ARG A 7 22.91 -1.60 -15.85
N GLY A 8 23.48 -1.09 -14.76
CA GLY A 8 24.71 -0.29 -14.75
C GLY A 8 24.65 1.14 -15.34
N GLU A 9 23.68 1.48 -16.19
CA GLU A 9 23.47 2.85 -16.67
C GLU A 9 21.98 3.19 -16.63
N THR A 10 21.66 4.33 -16.01
CA THR A 10 20.29 4.80 -15.79
C THR A 10 19.70 5.31 -17.09
N LEU A 11 18.70 4.61 -17.62
CA LEU A 11 17.86 5.11 -18.72
C LEU A 11 16.52 5.55 -18.14
N LEU A 12 16.31 6.87 -18.07
CA LEU A 12 15.09 7.46 -17.56
C LEU A 12 14.02 7.39 -18.67
N VAL A 13 12.96 6.64 -18.46
CA VAL A 13 11.77 6.66 -19.33
C VAL A 13 10.62 7.25 -18.53
N GLU A 14 10.35 8.54 -18.73
CA GLU A 14 9.19 9.21 -18.13
C GLU A 14 7.98 9.03 -19.04
N GLY A 15 6.94 8.38 -18.51
CA GLY A 15 5.63 8.28 -19.12
C GLY A 15 4.56 8.76 -18.14
N ASN A 16 4.08 9.99 -18.33
CA ASN A 16 2.88 10.47 -17.62
C ASN A 16 1.66 10.15 -18.47
N THR A 17 0.96 9.06 -18.15
CA THR A 17 -0.38 8.84 -18.69
C THR A 17 -1.26 8.22 -17.62
N SER A 18 -2.36 8.91 -17.29
CA SER A 18 -3.47 8.32 -16.56
C SER A 18 -4.25 7.44 -17.53
N VAL A 19 -4.35 6.14 -17.24
CA VAL A 19 -5.17 5.23 -18.04
C VAL A 19 -6.26 4.62 -17.15
N PRO A 20 -7.46 5.22 -17.12
CA PRO A 20 -8.60 4.57 -16.47
C PRO A 20 -8.94 3.30 -17.24
N ASN A 21 -8.81 2.14 -16.60
CA ASN A 21 -9.12 0.80 -17.13
C ASN A 21 -8.29 0.33 -18.33
N GLY A 22 -7.07 0.85 -18.53
CA GLY A 22 -6.18 0.40 -19.61
C GLY A 22 -4.82 -0.12 -19.11
N MET A 23 -4.27 -1.07 -19.86
CA MET A 23 -2.94 -1.65 -19.62
C MET A 23 -1.88 -0.80 -20.34
N VAL A 24 -0.89 -0.30 -19.61
CA VAL A 24 0.29 0.34 -20.22
C VAL A 24 1.29 -0.75 -20.57
N VAL A 25 1.53 -0.94 -21.86
CA VAL A 25 2.52 -1.91 -22.38
C VAL A 25 3.78 -1.16 -22.78
N PHE A 26 4.88 -1.39 -22.06
CA PHE A 26 6.20 -0.91 -22.47
C PHE A 26 6.85 -1.97 -23.36
N ALA A 27 6.98 -1.70 -24.65
CA ALA A 27 7.74 -2.54 -25.57
C ALA A 27 9.16 -1.95 -25.74
N CYS A 28 10.15 -2.54 -25.06
CA CYS A 28 11.55 -2.25 -25.33
C CYS A 28 12.17 -3.41 -26.12
N ASN A 29 12.79 -3.11 -27.25
CA ASN A 29 13.52 -4.09 -28.06
C ASN A 29 14.99 -3.98 -27.70
N ILE A 30 15.47 -4.74 -26.71
CA ILE A 30 16.88 -4.76 -26.32
C ILE A 30 17.45 -6.17 -26.52
N PRO A 31 18.60 -6.34 -27.21
CA PRO A 31 18.87 -7.62 -27.88
C PRO A 31 19.30 -8.78 -26.98
N THR A 32 19.78 -8.57 -25.75
CA THR A 32 20.18 -9.66 -24.85
C THR A 32 20.38 -9.19 -23.40
N GLY A 33 19.50 -9.63 -22.48
CA GLY A 33 19.62 -9.39 -21.03
C GLY A 33 18.32 -9.68 -20.28
N ARG A 34 18.40 -10.19 -19.03
CA ARG A 34 17.24 -10.36 -18.13
C ARG A 34 17.05 -9.05 -17.38
N TYR A 35 15.87 -8.45 -17.48
CA TYR A 35 15.53 -7.21 -16.80
C TYR A 35 14.57 -7.50 -15.65
N GLU A 36 14.76 -6.80 -14.54
CA GLU A 36 13.94 -6.93 -13.34
C GLU A 36 12.90 -5.80 -13.36
N LEU A 37 11.62 -6.16 -13.37
CA LEU A 37 10.53 -5.20 -13.22
C LEU A 37 10.22 -5.10 -11.73
N LYS A 38 10.79 -4.11 -11.04
CA LYS A 38 10.36 -3.80 -9.68
C LYS A 38 9.08 -2.98 -9.76
N SER A 39 7.93 -3.64 -9.64
CA SER A 39 6.70 -2.94 -9.33
C SER A 39 6.76 -2.52 -7.86
N HIS A 40 7.13 -1.27 -7.60
CA HIS A 40 6.64 -0.64 -6.38
C HIS A 40 5.13 -0.55 -6.53
N THR A 41 4.40 -1.36 -5.76
CA THR A 41 2.95 -1.21 -5.59
C THR A 41 2.68 0.00 -4.69
N ASP A 42 3.15 1.17 -5.13
CA ASP A 42 2.64 2.48 -4.72
C ASP A 42 1.25 2.70 -5.36
N GLY A 43 0.40 1.67 -5.30
CA GLY A 43 -1.03 1.83 -5.53
C GLY A 43 -1.50 2.85 -4.51
N PRO A 44 -2.19 3.91 -4.94
CA PRO A 44 -2.27 5.08 -4.11
C PRO A 44 -3.16 4.71 -2.90
N LYS A 45 -2.65 4.98 -1.69
CA LYS A 45 -3.36 4.71 -0.45
C LYS A 45 -4.46 5.76 -0.31
N GLU A 46 -5.72 5.34 -0.36
CA GLU A 46 -6.84 6.27 -0.14
C GLU A 46 -6.98 6.57 1.36
N TYR A 47 -6.62 7.79 1.73
CA TYR A 47 -6.86 8.37 3.04
C TYR A 47 -8.06 9.29 2.98
N LEU A 48 -8.83 9.33 4.07
CA LEU A 48 -9.90 10.31 4.24
C LEU A 48 -9.42 11.39 5.22
N LEU A 49 -9.45 12.63 4.76
CA LEU A 49 -9.05 13.81 5.51
C LEU A 49 -10.30 14.54 5.96
N SER A 50 -10.44 14.82 7.24
CA SER A 50 -11.68 15.36 7.80
C SER A 50 -11.45 16.67 8.56
N VAL A 51 -12.38 17.60 8.40
CA VAL A 51 -12.48 18.82 9.20
C VAL A 51 -13.87 18.87 9.81
N ARG A 52 -13.97 19.01 11.13
CA ARG A 52 -15.24 19.10 11.85
C ARG A 52 -15.25 20.36 12.71
N TYR A 53 -16.07 21.32 12.33
CA TYR A 53 -16.31 22.54 13.09
C TYR A 53 -17.64 23.18 12.72
N GLY A 54 -18.45 23.57 13.71
CA GLY A 54 -19.78 24.16 13.46
C GLY A 54 -19.75 25.54 12.78
N GLY A 55 -18.64 26.28 12.90
CA GLY A 55 -18.45 27.61 12.31
C GLY A 55 -17.69 27.58 10.98
N PRO A 56 -17.40 28.76 10.38
CA PRO A 56 -16.57 28.86 9.19
C PRO A 56 -15.10 28.54 9.49
N TRP A 57 -14.47 27.82 8.57
CA TRP A 57 -13.08 27.43 8.65
C TRP A 57 -12.42 27.45 7.26
N GLU A 58 -11.09 27.51 7.25
CA GLU A 58 -10.28 27.20 6.07
C GLU A 58 -9.27 26.10 6.38
N ALA A 59 -8.93 25.29 5.38
CA ALA A 59 -8.03 24.16 5.50
C ALA A 59 -7.04 24.09 4.33
N GLU A 60 -5.87 23.57 4.62
CA GLU A 60 -4.85 23.19 3.66
C GLU A 60 -4.91 21.67 3.50
N VAL A 61 -5.47 21.24 2.38
CA VAL A 61 -5.73 19.82 2.07
C VAL A 61 -4.77 19.39 0.96
N PRO A 62 -3.95 18.36 1.16
CA PRO A 62 -3.09 17.82 0.11
C PRO A 62 -3.93 17.21 -1.02
N SER A 63 -3.39 17.31 -2.23
CA SER A 63 -3.98 16.80 -3.46
C SER A 63 -2.88 16.36 -4.42
N ALA A 64 -3.24 15.69 -5.52
CA ALA A 64 -2.28 15.30 -6.55
C ALA A 64 -1.53 16.49 -7.19
N GLU A 65 -2.11 17.69 -7.15
CA GLU A 65 -1.52 18.92 -7.70
C GLU A 65 -0.79 19.75 -6.62
N GLY A 66 -0.61 19.20 -5.41
CA GLY A 66 -0.04 19.89 -4.25
C GLY A 66 -1.09 20.29 -3.22
N ILE A 67 -0.80 21.33 -2.45
CA ILE A 67 -1.69 21.77 -1.34
C ILE A 67 -2.80 22.67 -1.89
N ARG A 68 -4.06 22.26 -1.65
CA ARG A 68 -5.26 23.04 -2.00
C ARG A 68 -5.82 23.73 -0.76
N LYS A 69 -6.05 25.03 -0.86
CA LYS A 69 -6.83 25.78 0.15
C LYS A 69 -8.32 25.57 -0.07
N VAL A 70 -9.03 25.21 0.99
CA VAL A 70 -10.48 24.96 0.95
C VAL A 70 -11.14 25.69 2.11
N ASN A 71 -12.26 26.36 1.83
CA ASN A 71 -13.09 26.97 2.85
C ASN A 71 -14.34 26.12 3.06
N GLY A 72 -14.81 26.04 4.30
CA GLY A 72 -15.98 25.22 4.62
C GLY A 72 -16.62 25.61 5.94
N SER A 73 -17.65 24.84 6.28
CA SER A 73 -18.34 24.85 7.57
C SER A 73 -18.88 23.44 7.84
N GLY A 74 -19.22 23.17 9.10
CA GLY A 74 -19.71 21.86 9.51
C GLY A 74 -18.63 20.78 9.43
N TRP A 75 -19.07 19.56 9.09
CA TRP A 75 -18.20 18.41 8.88
C TRP A 75 -17.97 18.20 7.39
N GLN A 76 -16.71 18.14 6.97
CA GLN A 76 -16.32 17.81 5.60
C GLN A 76 -15.23 16.73 5.61
N VAL A 77 -15.25 15.91 4.56
CA VAL A 77 -14.29 14.82 4.33
C VAL A 77 -13.77 14.93 2.90
N PHE A 78 -12.48 14.72 2.72
CA PHE A 78 -11.76 14.77 1.46
C PHE A 78 -11.01 13.47 1.24
N SER A 79 -11.16 12.85 0.08
CA SER A 79 -10.31 11.72 -0.33
C SER A 79 -8.95 12.24 -0.75
N TYR A 80 -7.88 11.66 -0.21
CA TYR A 80 -6.51 11.95 -0.60
C TYR A 80 -5.79 10.65 -0.91
N ASN A 81 -5.19 10.61 -2.09
CA ASN A 81 -4.46 9.45 -2.54
C ASN A 81 -2.97 9.71 -2.40
N ALA A 82 -2.36 9.18 -1.33
CA ALA A 82 -0.97 9.47 -1.03
C ALA A 82 -0.05 8.49 -1.75
N SER A 83 0.87 9.02 -2.54
CA SER A 83 2.15 8.38 -2.88
C SER A 83 3.22 8.66 -1.82
N ASP A 84 2.96 9.63 -0.93
CA ASP A 84 3.93 10.15 0.01
C ASP A 84 3.98 9.32 1.29
N LEU A 85 5.17 9.24 1.90
CA LEU A 85 5.41 8.54 3.17
C LEU A 85 4.79 9.26 4.39
N ALA A 86 4.16 10.42 4.19
CA ALA A 86 3.46 11.14 5.24
C ALA A 86 2.26 11.88 4.69
N VAL A 87 1.15 11.82 5.41
CA VAL A 87 -0.07 12.57 5.13
C VAL A 87 -0.21 13.70 6.14
N ARG A 88 -0.40 14.93 5.67
CA ARG A 88 -0.51 16.12 6.51
C ARG A 88 -1.68 16.98 6.10
N MET A 89 -2.40 17.51 7.08
CA MET A 89 -3.43 18.51 6.85
C MET A 89 -3.49 19.51 7.99
N GLY A 90 -3.95 20.72 7.68
CA GLY A 90 -4.18 21.76 8.68
C GLY A 90 -5.50 22.47 8.43
N ALA A 91 -6.11 22.98 9.49
CA ALA A 91 -7.27 23.85 9.41
C ALA A 91 -7.21 24.97 10.46
N ARG A 92 -7.87 26.09 10.16
CA ARG A 92 -8.01 27.23 11.08
C ARG A 92 -9.44 27.75 11.09
N LYS A 93 -9.89 28.20 12.25
CA LYS A 93 -11.17 28.88 12.41
C LYS A 93 -11.12 30.26 11.74
N LEU A 94 -12.25 30.68 11.18
CA LEU A 94 -12.45 32.02 10.65
C LEU A 94 -13.36 32.86 11.56
N ASP A 95 -13.55 32.41 12.79
CA ASP A 95 -14.32 33.08 13.82
C ASP A 95 -13.62 33.02 15.19
N ALA A 96 -14.12 33.83 16.12
CA ALA A 96 -13.63 33.91 17.49
C ALA A 96 -14.40 32.98 18.45
N SER A 97 -15.01 31.90 17.96
CA SER A 97 -15.80 30.99 18.81
C SER A 97 -14.91 30.03 19.59
N ASN A 98 -15.35 29.70 20.80
CA ASN A 98 -14.70 28.75 21.70
C ASN A 98 -15.06 27.29 21.40
N ASN A 99 -15.88 27.02 20.38
CA ASN A 99 -16.22 25.65 19.97
C ASN A 99 -14.96 24.95 19.42
N SER A 100 -14.86 23.63 19.57
CA SER A 100 -13.69 22.88 19.12
C SER A 100 -13.68 22.66 17.60
N LEU A 101 -12.59 23.05 16.93
CA LEU A 101 -12.25 22.64 15.57
C LEU A 101 -11.43 21.35 15.66
N THR A 102 -11.88 20.28 15.01
CA THR A 102 -11.17 19.00 14.94
C THR A 102 -10.75 18.69 13.51
N VAL A 103 -9.52 18.22 13.33
CA VAL A 103 -9.01 17.68 12.07
C VAL A 103 -8.57 16.23 12.27
N GLY A 104 -8.72 15.39 11.26
CA GLY A 104 -8.34 13.98 11.36
C GLY A 104 -8.02 13.32 10.03
N ILE A 105 -7.11 12.36 10.08
CA ILE A 105 -6.70 11.48 8.98
C ILE A 105 -7.26 10.10 9.31
N HIS A 106 -7.97 9.51 8.35
CA HIS A 106 -8.60 8.20 8.48
C HIS A 106 -8.18 7.29 7.34
N ASP A 107 -8.33 5.98 7.56
CA ASP A 107 -8.29 5.02 6.46
C ASP A 107 -9.62 5.01 5.67
N ALA A 108 -9.67 4.18 4.61
CA ALA A 108 -10.85 4.02 3.77
C ALA A 108 -12.11 3.52 4.52
N HIS A 109 -11.95 3.00 5.75
CA HIS A 109 -13.04 2.52 6.61
C HIS A 109 -13.44 3.53 7.70
N LEU A 110 -12.96 4.78 7.61
CA LEU A 110 -13.17 5.83 8.62
C LEU A 110 -12.61 5.49 10.01
N ARG A 111 -11.57 4.65 10.09
CA ARG A 111 -10.83 4.46 11.34
C ARG A 111 -9.85 5.61 11.53
N ASP A 112 -9.88 6.22 12.70
CA ASP A 112 -8.98 7.32 13.08
C ASP A 112 -7.52 6.84 13.09
N LEU A 113 -6.70 7.37 12.18
CA LEU A 113 -5.25 7.13 12.14
C LEU A 113 -4.50 8.22 12.93
N ALA A 114 -4.96 9.46 12.79
CA ALA A 114 -4.45 10.59 13.56
C ALA A 114 -5.54 11.67 13.69
N MET A 115 -5.63 12.31 14.85
CA MET A 115 -6.55 13.41 15.09
C MET A 115 -5.90 14.52 15.91
N ASN A 116 -6.34 15.76 15.70
CA ASN A 116 -5.97 16.87 16.55
C ASN A 116 -7.11 17.91 16.62
N SER A 117 -7.16 18.70 17.69
CA SER A 117 -8.21 19.70 17.86
C SER A 117 -7.75 20.98 18.56
N THR A 118 -8.50 22.07 18.38
CA THR A 118 -8.28 23.35 19.07
C THR A 118 -9.60 24.06 19.40
N SER A 119 -9.69 24.60 20.61
CA SER A 119 -10.81 25.44 21.07
C SER A 119 -10.48 26.92 21.10
N GLU A 120 -9.24 27.32 20.81
CA GLU A 120 -8.83 28.72 20.82
C GLU A 120 -9.61 29.57 19.80
N PRO A 121 -10.00 30.81 20.14
CA PRO A 121 -10.56 31.76 19.17
C PRO A 121 -9.61 31.98 18.00
N ASN A 122 -10.11 31.89 16.76
CA ASN A 122 -9.29 31.91 15.55
C ASN A 122 -8.14 30.86 15.54
N GLY A 123 -8.28 29.81 16.35
CA GLY A 123 -7.27 28.77 16.51
C GLY A 123 -7.02 28.00 15.22
N ALA A 124 -5.77 27.58 15.05
CA ALA A 124 -5.33 26.69 13.99
C ALA A 124 -4.84 25.37 14.58
N VAL A 125 -5.03 24.29 13.85
CA VAL A 125 -4.59 22.95 14.23
C VAL A 125 -4.15 22.18 13.00
N SER A 126 -3.12 21.34 13.17
CA SER A 126 -2.64 20.44 12.13
C SER A 126 -2.48 19.03 12.68
N VAL A 127 -2.51 18.07 11.75
CA VAL A 127 -2.28 16.66 12.04
C VAL A 127 -1.36 16.09 10.95
N SER A 128 -0.45 15.22 11.38
CA SER A 128 0.44 14.45 10.52
C SER A 128 0.28 12.98 10.88
N TYR A 129 0.31 12.14 9.87
CA TYR A 129 0.37 10.70 10.01
C TYR A 129 1.50 10.21 9.11
N ASP A 130 2.54 9.66 9.73
CA ASP A 130 3.60 8.99 8.99
C ASP A 130 3.04 7.65 8.53
N VAL A 131 3.08 7.44 7.23
CA VAL A 131 2.50 6.25 6.61
C VAL A 131 3.36 5.06 7.02
N GLU A 132 2.93 4.33 8.04
CA GLU A 132 3.51 3.03 8.31
C GLU A 132 3.29 2.15 7.07
N PRO A 133 4.34 1.50 6.53
CA PRO A 133 4.18 0.53 5.46
C PRO A 133 3.20 -0.60 5.88
N ASP A 134 3.04 -0.83 7.19
CA ASP A 134 2.35 -1.97 7.78
C ASP A 134 0.83 -1.78 8.02
N LEU A 135 0.27 -0.56 7.94
CA LEU A 135 -1.17 -0.36 8.22
C LEU A 135 -2.11 -0.85 7.10
N ILE A 136 -1.57 -1.20 5.92
CA ILE A 136 -2.29 -1.95 4.86
C ILE A 136 -2.65 -3.37 5.33
N PHE A 137 -1.89 -3.91 6.28
CA PHE A 137 -1.92 -5.32 6.65
C PHE A 137 -3.07 -5.70 7.57
N ARG A 138 -3.64 -4.74 8.30
CA ARG A 138 -4.78 -5.03 9.20
C ARG A 138 -6.06 -5.43 8.45
N SER A 139 -6.06 -5.32 7.12
CA SER A 139 -7.14 -5.85 6.28
C SER A 139 -6.66 -6.91 5.29
N GLY A 140 -5.41 -6.85 4.80
CA GLY A 140 -4.88 -7.74 3.76
C GLY A 140 -4.04 -8.93 4.25
N VAL A 141 -3.49 -9.68 3.30
CA VAL A 141 -2.64 -10.86 3.56
C VAL A 141 -1.23 -10.58 3.06
N LYS A 142 -0.21 -11.05 3.79
CA LYS A 142 1.16 -11.17 3.27
C LYS A 142 1.57 -12.61 3.12
N ILE A 143 2.31 -12.83 2.07
CA ILE A 143 3.04 -14.07 1.83
C ILE A 143 4.51 -13.74 1.94
N THR A 144 5.19 -14.33 2.93
CA THR A 144 6.65 -14.25 3.02
C THR A 144 7.22 -15.50 2.39
N VAL A 145 8.21 -15.34 1.52
CA VAL A 145 9.02 -16.43 0.98
C VAL A 145 10.45 -16.22 1.45
N SER A 146 11.09 -17.28 1.92
CA SER A 146 12.52 -17.29 2.20
C SER A 146 13.18 -18.44 1.47
N SER A 147 14.18 -18.12 0.66
CA SER A 147 14.92 -19.11 -0.12
C SER A 147 16.27 -18.56 -0.55
N GLU A 148 17.27 -19.43 -0.73
CA GLU A 148 18.55 -19.05 -1.36
C GLU A 148 18.51 -19.19 -2.90
N GLU A 149 17.42 -19.75 -3.43
CA GLU A 149 17.26 -20.06 -4.86
C GLU A 149 16.12 -19.26 -5.51
N ARG A 150 15.98 -19.46 -6.84
CA ARG A 150 14.81 -19.02 -7.58
C ARG A 150 13.61 -19.91 -7.29
N TRP A 151 12.45 -19.31 -7.20
CA TRP A 151 11.19 -20.00 -6.98
C TRP A 151 10.11 -19.48 -7.93
N LYS A 152 9.09 -20.30 -8.17
CA LYS A 152 7.90 -19.95 -8.94
C LYS A 152 6.68 -20.54 -8.27
N GLY A 153 5.51 -19.96 -8.53
CA GLY A 153 4.31 -20.37 -7.86
C GLY A 153 3.07 -19.58 -8.26
N TRP A 154 2.09 -19.66 -7.38
CA TRP A 154 0.83 -18.99 -7.52
C TRP A 154 0.17 -18.82 -6.15
N TYR A 155 -0.69 -17.83 -6.04
CA TYR A 155 -1.65 -17.74 -4.96
C TYR A 155 -3.06 -17.49 -5.50
N ASP A 156 -4.05 -17.91 -4.73
CA ASP A 156 -5.47 -17.67 -4.98
C ASP A 156 -6.07 -17.13 -3.68
N VAL A 157 -6.60 -15.91 -3.75
CA VAL A 157 -7.31 -15.27 -2.65
C VAL A 157 -8.73 -14.99 -3.12
N ASP A 158 -9.70 -15.65 -2.48
CA ASP A 158 -11.12 -15.52 -2.77
C ASP A 158 -11.50 -15.73 -4.25
N GLY A 159 -10.77 -16.62 -4.95
CA GLY A 159 -10.97 -16.96 -6.35
C GLY A 159 -10.12 -16.14 -7.33
N ASN A 160 -9.29 -15.21 -6.83
CA ASN A 160 -8.38 -14.42 -7.65
C ASN A 160 -7.01 -15.08 -7.72
N TYR A 161 -6.77 -15.82 -8.81
CA TYR A 161 -5.49 -16.46 -9.09
C TYR A 161 -4.44 -15.48 -9.60
N THR A 162 -3.26 -15.52 -9.00
CA THR A 162 -2.08 -14.74 -9.42
C THR A 162 -0.86 -15.64 -9.50
N ALA A 163 -0.16 -15.61 -10.63
CA ALA A 163 1.13 -16.28 -10.80
C ALA A 163 2.26 -15.41 -10.23
N ILE A 164 3.22 -16.04 -9.57
CA ILE A 164 4.35 -15.38 -8.92
C ILE A 164 5.66 -16.11 -9.20
N GLU A 165 6.75 -15.39 -9.26
CA GLU A 165 8.10 -15.95 -9.31
C GLU A 165 9.09 -14.94 -8.71
N GLY A 166 10.21 -15.45 -8.19
CA GLY A 166 11.20 -14.62 -7.54
C GLY A 166 12.52 -15.33 -7.30
N PHE A 167 13.40 -14.66 -6.55
CA PHE A 167 14.70 -15.16 -6.12
C PHE A 167 14.98 -14.63 -4.73
N GLY A 168 15.59 -15.46 -3.88
CA GLY A 168 15.91 -15.00 -2.55
C GLY A 168 14.69 -14.96 -1.64
N ASP A 169 14.83 -14.22 -0.55
CA ASP A 169 13.74 -13.81 0.31
C ASP A 169 12.87 -12.75 -0.40
N ASP A 170 11.55 -12.87 -0.25
CA ASP A 170 10.59 -11.95 -0.86
C ASP A 170 9.31 -11.83 -0.01
N GLU A 171 8.58 -10.75 -0.23
CA GLU A 171 7.33 -10.45 0.45
C GLU A 171 6.28 -10.00 -0.57
N ILE A 172 5.16 -10.71 -0.59
CA ILE A 172 4.06 -10.47 -1.53
C ILE A 172 2.84 -10.05 -0.73
N TYR A 173 2.17 -9.00 -1.19
CA TYR A 173 1.04 -8.38 -0.49
C TYR A 173 -0.24 -8.49 -1.29
N TYR A 174 -1.30 -8.97 -0.66
CA TYR A 174 -2.66 -8.91 -1.17
C TYR A 174 -3.47 -7.89 -0.34
N PRO A 175 -3.75 -6.69 -0.86
CA PRO A 175 -4.53 -5.69 -0.15
C PRO A 175 -6.03 -5.98 -0.23
N GLY A 176 -6.78 -5.51 0.78
CA GLY A 176 -8.25 -5.65 0.86
C GLY A 176 -8.69 -6.61 1.95
N ASP A 177 -9.96 -6.55 2.35
CA ASP A 177 -10.53 -7.41 3.40
C ASP A 177 -10.65 -8.86 2.91
N VAL A 178 -9.75 -9.73 3.38
CA VAL A 178 -9.78 -11.16 3.08
C VAL A 178 -10.47 -11.88 4.23
N SER A 179 -11.60 -12.50 3.95
CA SER A 179 -12.40 -13.27 4.92
C SER A 179 -12.66 -14.71 4.48
N GLY A 180 -12.07 -15.12 3.36
CA GLY A 180 -12.30 -16.44 2.79
C GLY A 180 -11.03 -17.27 2.67
N LEU A 181 -10.94 -17.98 1.55
CA LEU A 181 -9.98 -19.06 1.37
C LEU A 181 -8.74 -18.53 0.65
N ILE A 182 -7.59 -18.78 1.26
CA ILE A 182 -6.28 -18.51 0.67
C ILE A 182 -5.64 -19.84 0.30
N ARG A 183 -5.13 -19.92 -0.92
CA ARG A 183 -4.31 -21.04 -1.39
C ARG A 183 -3.02 -20.50 -1.97
N LEU A 184 -1.94 -21.21 -1.71
CA LEU A 184 -0.61 -20.84 -2.17
C LEU A 184 0.12 -22.10 -2.60
N GLY A 185 0.74 -22.06 -3.78
CA GLY A 185 1.63 -23.10 -4.26
C GLY A 185 2.96 -22.49 -4.68
N LEU A 186 4.05 -22.91 -4.08
CA LEU A 186 5.41 -22.45 -4.42
C LEU A 186 6.32 -23.64 -4.68
N GLN A 187 7.26 -23.47 -5.60
CA GLN A 187 8.21 -24.50 -6.00
C GLN A 187 9.59 -23.89 -6.23
N LYS A 188 10.62 -24.57 -5.73
CA LYS A 188 12.01 -24.30 -6.11
C LYS A 188 12.20 -24.54 -7.61
N THR A 189 13.01 -23.70 -8.25
CA THR A 189 13.40 -23.89 -9.65
C THR A 189 14.86 -24.32 -9.81
N GLY A 190 15.62 -24.34 -8.73
CA GLY A 190 16.95 -24.90 -8.68
C GLY A 190 16.97 -26.34 -8.17
N ASP A 191 18.16 -26.94 -8.28
CA ASP A 191 18.42 -28.35 -8.03
C ASP A 191 19.23 -28.58 -6.73
N ASP A 192 19.40 -27.56 -5.89
CA ASP A 192 20.06 -27.70 -4.60
C ASP A 192 19.11 -28.11 -3.47
N ASP A 193 19.68 -28.34 -2.29
CA ASP A 193 19.00 -28.69 -1.04
C ASP A 193 18.78 -27.49 -0.10
N ALA A 194 18.92 -26.26 -0.59
CA ALA A 194 18.61 -25.05 0.18
C ALA A 194 17.14 -25.05 0.63
N MET A 195 16.87 -24.45 1.78
CA MET A 195 15.51 -24.37 2.29
C MET A 195 14.66 -23.41 1.45
N LEU A 196 13.44 -23.81 1.14
CA LEU A 196 12.35 -22.92 0.79
C LEU A 196 11.41 -22.88 2.00
N SER A 197 11.15 -21.70 2.54
CA SER A 197 10.19 -21.47 3.62
C SER A 197 9.17 -20.43 3.18
N VAL A 198 7.91 -20.63 3.57
CA VAL A 198 6.79 -19.80 3.14
C VAL A 198 5.83 -19.61 4.31
N SER A 199 5.36 -18.39 4.54
CA SER A 199 4.29 -18.08 5.49
C SER A 199 3.16 -17.30 4.84
N ILE A 200 1.95 -17.47 5.37
CA ILE A 200 0.78 -16.62 5.14
C ILE A 200 0.49 -15.91 6.45
N GLU A 201 0.43 -14.59 6.40
CA GLU A 201 0.21 -13.72 7.55
C GLU A 201 -1.01 -12.82 7.33
N LYS A 202 -1.78 -12.62 8.40
CA LYS A 202 -2.92 -11.68 8.47
C LYS A 202 -2.85 -10.96 9.80
N ASP A 203 -3.07 -9.65 9.78
CA ASP A 203 -3.12 -8.81 10.99
C ASP A 203 -1.86 -8.95 11.89
N GLY A 204 -0.70 -9.19 11.25
CA GLY A 204 0.58 -9.41 11.93
C GLY A 204 0.76 -10.78 12.58
N ALA A 205 -0.16 -11.72 12.38
CA ALA A 205 -0.06 -13.09 12.85
C ALA A 205 0.16 -14.06 11.68
N VAL A 206 1.10 -14.99 11.84
CA VAL A 206 1.26 -16.12 10.92
C VAL A 206 0.10 -17.08 11.12
N ILE A 207 -0.66 -17.33 10.06
CA ILE A 207 -1.82 -18.24 10.09
C ILE A 207 -1.42 -19.60 9.57
N GLU A 208 -0.59 -19.65 8.52
CA GLU A 208 -0.15 -20.89 7.91
C GLU A 208 1.30 -20.76 7.45
N ARG A 209 2.06 -21.85 7.49
CA ARG A 209 3.45 -21.88 7.03
C ARG A 209 3.85 -23.26 6.55
N GLY A 210 4.83 -23.32 5.66
CA GLY A 210 5.43 -24.57 5.22
C GLY A 210 6.86 -24.36 4.79
N GLU A 211 7.60 -25.47 4.74
CA GLU A 211 9.00 -25.49 4.36
C GLU A 211 9.36 -26.77 3.61
N THR A 212 10.37 -26.70 2.75
CA THR A 212 10.95 -27.87 2.09
C THR A 212 12.41 -27.62 1.72
N SER A 213 13.26 -28.62 1.94
CA SER A 213 14.63 -28.68 1.44
C SER A 213 14.78 -29.68 0.29
N THR A 214 13.68 -30.25 -0.18
CA THR A 214 13.72 -31.23 -1.28
C THR A 214 14.12 -30.52 -2.57
N ARG A 215 15.01 -31.13 -3.37
CA ARG A 215 15.34 -30.65 -4.72
C ARG A 215 14.08 -30.57 -5.57
N ASN A 216 13.85 -29.44 -6.26
CA ASN A 216 12.58 -29.14 -6.94
C ASN A 216 11.34 -29.25 -6.05
N GLY A 217 11.52 -29.17 -4.73
CA GLY A 217 10.47 -29.30 -3.74
C GLY A 217 9.41 -28.22 -3.93
N SER A 218 8.17 -28.59 -3.64
CA SER A 218 7.03 -27.68 -3.63
C SER A 218 6.38 -27.63 -2.25
N ILE A 219 5.81 -26.48 -1.96
CA ILE A 219 4.98 -26.22 -0.79
C ILE A 219 3.59 -25.86 -1.30
N THR A 220 2.56 -26.40 -0.67
CA THR A 220 1.18 -25.97 -0.89
C THR A 220 0.56 -25.65 0.46
N LEU A 221 0.13 -24.40 0.64
CA LEU A 221 -0.54 -23.94 1.85
C LEU A 221 -2.01 -23.65 1.56
N ARG A 222 -2.83 -23.84 2.59
CA ARG A 222 -4.25 -23.53 2.57
C ARG A 222 -4.64 -22.94 3.91
N ALA A 223 -5.12 -21.71 3.91
CA ALA A 223 -5.63 -21.02 5.10
C ALA A 223 -7.07 -20.59 4.88
N ASN A 224 -7.93 -20.75 5.88
CA ASN A 224 -9.23 -20.09 5.93
C ASN A 224 -9.13 -18.97 6.98
N LEU A 225 -9.58 -17.78 6.62
CA LEU A 225 -9.66 -16.64 7.53
C LEU A 225 -11.03 -16.55 8.21
#